data_AF-X0YF25-F1
#
_entry.id   AF-X0YF25-F1
#
_cell.length_a   1.000
_cell.length_b   1.000
_cell.length_c   1.000
_cell.angle_alpha   90.00
_cell.angle_beta   90.00
_cell.angle_gamma   90.00
#
_symmetry.space_group_name_H-M   'P 1'
#
loop_
_entity.id
_entity.type
_entity.pdbx_description
1 polymer ?
#
loop_
_entity_poly.entity_id
_entity_poly.type
_entity_poly.pdbx_seq_one_letter_code
_entity_poly.pdbx_strand_id
1 'polypeptide(L)' 'GVVVEVDVSDSREKYQRCARSWKRRPDVGSDSEYPDVSARDAAVLKELAGE' A
#
# COMPACT_ATOMS: atom_id res chain seq x y z
N GLY A 1 -32.19 -12.08 11.92
CA GLY A 1 -31.01 -11.62 11.14
C GLY A 1 -30.25 -10.65 12.00
N VAL A 2 -28.92 -10.78 12.08
CA VAL A 2 -28.08 -9.82 12.81
C VAL A 2 -27.83 -8.63 11.89
N VAL A 3 -28.04 -7.43 12.40
CA VAL A 3 -27.70 -6.18 11.71
C VAL A 3 -26.31 -5.78 12.17
N VAL A 4 -25.42 -5.50 11.22
CA VAL A 4 -24.08 -4.96 11.50
C VAL A 4 -23.99 -3.57 10.88
N GLU A 5 -23.45 -2.64 11.65
CA GLU A 5 -23.15 -1.28 11.19
C GLU A 5 -21.82 -1.30 10.42
N VAL A 6 -21.80 -0.63 9.27
CA VAL A 6 -20.62 -0.54 8.40
C VAL A 6 -20.31 0.93 8.17
N ASP A 7 -19.15 1.38 8.62
CA ASP A 7 -18.58 2.70 8.31
C ASP A 7 -17.61 2.60 7.11
N VAL A 8 -17.71 3.56 6.19
CA VAL A 8 -16.83 3.65 5.02
C VAL A 8 -15.85 4.80 5.19
N SER A 9 -14.61 4.46 5.54
CA SER A 9 -13.52 5.42 5.68
C SER A 9 -12.70 5.58 4.40
N ASP A 10 -12.68 6.79 3.84
CA ASP A 10 -11.90 7.13 2.64
C ASP A 10 -10.50 7.65 2.99
N SER A 11 -9.46 7.10 2.35
CA SER A 11 -8.06 7.49 2.57
C SER A 11 -7.38 8.05 1.31
N ARG A 12 -8.15 8.45 0.29
CA ARG A 12 -7.60 8.88 -1.00
C ARG A 12 -6.74 10.13 -0.93
N GLU A 13 -7.12 11.04 -0.04
CA GLU A 13 -6.45 12.33 0.15
C GLU A 13 -5.33 12.24 1.19
N LYS A 14 -5.33 11.19 2.03
CA LYS A 14 -4.35 11.02 3.12
C LYS A 14 -3.07 10.35 2.65
N TYR A 15 -3.18 9.38 1.76
CA TYR A 15 -2.06 8.50 1.41
C TYR A 15 -1.98 8.23 -0.09
N GLN A 16 -0.74 8.16 -0.57
CA GLN A 16 -0.44 7.73 -1.93
C GLN A 16 -0.84 6.27 -2.13
N ARG A 17 -1.18 5.93 -3.37
CA ARG A 17 -1.56 4.58 -3.77
C ARG A 17 -0.31 3.80 -4.16
N CYS A 18 -0.11 2.63 -3.55
CA CYS A 18 0.95 1.70 -3.96
C CYS A 18 0.68 1.19 -5.39
N ALA A 19 1.66 1.30 -6.28
CA ALA A 19 1.51 0.92 -7.68
C ALA A 19 1.20 -0.57 -7.88
N ARG A 20 1.74 -1.46 -7.04
CA ARG A 20 1.56 -2.92 -7.15
C ARG A 20 0.26 -3.45 -6.54
N SER A 21 -0.09 -3.01 -5.33
CA SER A 21 -1.24 -3.54 -4.57
C SER A 21 -2.49 -2.65 -4.65
N TRP A 22 -2.37 -1.42 -5.16
CA TRP A 22 -3.40 -0.38 -5.16
C TRP A 22 -3.92 0.06 -3.78
N LYS A 23 -3.37 -0.49 -2.68
CA LYS A 23 -3.63 -0.04 -1.32
C LYS A 23 -3.01 1.34 -1.10
N ARG A 24 -3.75 2.20 -0.41
CA ARG A 24 -3.26 3.51 0.03
C ARG A 24 -2.69 3.40 1.43
N ARG A 25 -1.43 3.78 1.60
CA ARG A 25 -0.70 3.61 2.85
C ARG A 25 0.31 4.74 3.08
N PRO A 26 0.61 5.10 4.34
CA PRO A 26 1.62 6.11 4.65
C PRO A 26 3.04 5.70 4.26
N ASP A 27 3.32 4.40 4.15
CA ASP A 27 4.65 3.88 3.83
C ASP A 27 4.95 3.75 2.32
N VAL A 28 4.10 4.31 1.45
CA VAL A 28 4.38 4.42 0.01
C VAL A 28 5.48 5.44 -0.23
N GLY A 29 6.52 5.05 -0.96
CA GLY A 29 7.70 5.89 -1.23
C GLY A 29 8.74 5.91 -0.12
N SER A 30 8.61 5.02 0.87
CA SER A 30 9.60 4.90 1.96
C SER A 30 10.93 4.28 1.50
N ASP A 31 10.95 3.61 0.35
CA ASP A 31 12.13 3.00 -0.23
C ASP A 31 12.57 3.78 -1.49
N SER A 32 13.81 4.23 -1.54
CA SER A 32 14.30 5.07 -2.65
C SER A 32 14.43 4.31 -3.97
N GLU A 33 14.61 2.99 -3.93
CA GLU A 33 14.70 2.16 -5.14
C GLU A 33 13.32 1.91 -5.75
N TYR A 34 12.27 1.93 -4.93
CA TYR A 34 10.88 1.79 -5.35
C TYR A 34 9.99 2.90 -4.76
N PRO A 35 10.08 4.14 -5.31
CA PRO A 35 9.36 5.29 -4.78
C PRO A 35 7.83 5.21 -4.93
N ASP A 36 7.33 4.37 -5.83
CA ASP A 36 5.89 4.24 -6.12
C ASP A 36 5.20 3.10 -5.35
N VAL A 37 5.94 2.36 -4.52
CA VAL A 37 5.39 1.22 -3.77
C VAL A 37 5.56 1.39 -2.27
N SER A 38 4.76 0.63 -1.52
CA SER A 38 4.85 0.57 -0.06
C SER A 38 6.08 -0.21 0.39
N ALA A 39 6.66 0.10 1.55
CA ALA A 39 7.84 -0.59 2.08
C ALA A 39 7.74 -2.12 2.07
N ARG A 40 6.58 -2.69 2.43
CA ARG A 40 6.32 -4.14 2.36
C ARG A 40 6.48 -4.69 0.94
N ASP A 41 5.97 -3.94 -0.03
CA ASP A 41 5.92 -4.36 -1.42
C ASP A 41 7.29 -4.22 -2.09
N ALA A 42 8.01 -3.15 -1.77
CA ALA A 42 9.42 -2.95 -2.14
C ALA A 42 10.29 -4.12 -1.67
N ALA A 43 10.12 -4.57 -0.42
CA ALA A 43 10.86 -5.72 0.10
C ALA A 43 10.65 -6.98 -0.76
N VAL A 44 9.40 -7.28 -1.16
CA VAL A 44 9.12 -8.43 -2.03
C VAL A 44 9.72 -8.25 -3.43
N LEU A 45 9.70 -7.04 -4.00
CA LEU A 45 10.31 -6.78 -5.30
C LEU A 45 11.83 -6.95 -5.27
N LYS A 46 12.48 -6.57 -4.18
CA LYS A 46 13.92 -6.76 -3.96
C LYS A 46 14.29 -8.23 -3.91
N GLU A 47 13.52 -9.04 -3.17
CA GLU A 47 13.75 -10.49 -3.12
C GLU A 47 13.56 -11.12 -4.52
N LEU A 48 12.51 -10.73 -5.25
CA LEU A 48 12.25 -11.23 -6.62
C LEU A 48 13.28 -10.78 -7.67
N ALA A 49 13.95 -9.65 -7.45
CA ALA A 49 15.01 -9.17 -8.34
C ALA A 49 16.37 -9.85 -8.08
N GLY A 50 16.51 -10.50 -6.91
CA GLY A 50 17.69 -11.27 -6.54
C GLY A 50 17.66 -12.75 -6.97
N GLU A 51 16.53 -13.22 -7.50
CA GLU A 51 16.37 -14.53 -8.18
C GLU A 51 16.61 -14.40 -9.68
#